data_AF-A0A813GFX3-F1
#
_entry.id   AF-A0A813GFX3-F1
#
_cell.length_a   1.000
_cell.length_b   1.000
_cell.length_c   1.000
_cell.angle_alpha   90.00
_cell.angle_beta   90.00
_cell.angle_gamma   90.00
#
_symmetry.space_group_name_H-M   'P 1'
#
loop_
_entity.id
_entity.type
_entity.pdbx_description
1 polymer ?
#
loop_
_entity_poly.entity_id
_entity_poly.type
_entity_poly.pdbx_seq_one_letter_code
_entity_poly.pdbx_strand_id
1 'polypeptide(L)' 'MAGGCAIFCTIMSGVAVPLLLFFGLLCLNESPMIEIPVHMKPDAGKGCFAAAFLYAGTFLYAYSKMQAAAEKAK' A
#
# COMPACT_ATOMS: atom_id res chain seq x y z
N MET A 1 -8.27 -21.37 10.35
CA MET A 1 -8.40 -20.39 9.24
C MET A 1 -7.67 -19.05 9.44
N ALA A 2 -7.26 -18.63 10.65
CA ALA A 2 -6.71 -17.28 10.87
C ALA A 2 -5.31 -16.99 10.27
N GLY A 3 -4.50 -18.02 10.02
CA GLY A 3 -3.13 -17.84 9.49
C GLY A 3 -3.07 -17.37 8.03
N GLY A 4 -4.01 -17.82 7.18
CA GLY A 4 -4.01 -17.49 5.75
C GLY A 4 -4.40 -16.03 5.46
N CYS A 5 -5.29 -15.47 6.26
CA CYS A 5 -5.73 -14.07 6.12
C CYS A 5 -4.60 -13.08 6.43
N ALA A 6 -3.80 -13.37 7.47
CA ALA A 6 -2.67 -12.52 7.81
C ALA A 6 -1.62 -12.55 6.68
N ILE A 7 -1.27 -13.75 6.18
CA ILE A 7 -0.28 -13.96 5.09
C ILE A 7 -0.68 -13.17 3.86
N PHE A 8 -1.93 -13.30 3.44
CA PHE A 8 -2.47 -12.55 2.31
C PHE A 8 -2.42 -11.03 2.53
N CYS A 9 -2.79 -10.54 3.72
CA CYS A 9 -2.75 -9.11 4.05
C CYS A 9 -1.33 -8.52 3.99
N THR A 10 -0.30 -9.22 4.49
CA THR A 10 1.10 -8.76 4.37
C THR A 10 1.57 -8.74 2.93
N ILE A 11 1.26 -9.77 2.12
CA ILE A 11 1.72 -9.84 0.72
C ILE A 11 1.05 -8.74 -0.10
N MET A 12 -0.27 -8.59 0.01
CA MET A 12 -1.00 -7.52 -0.67
C MET A 12 -0.52 -6.14 -0.27
N SER A 13 -0.29 -5.91 1.03
CA SER A 13 0.21 -4.62 1.51
C SER A 13 1.65 -4.36 1.03
N GLY A 14 2.50 -5.39 0.99
CA GLY A 14 3.88 -5.28 0.50
C GLY A 14 3.97 -4.91 -0.98
N VAL A 15 3.04 -5.38 -1.81
CA VAL A 15 2.97 -5.03 -3.24
C VAL A 15 2.24 -3.70 -3.49
N ALA A 16 1.22 -3.39 -2.69
CA ALA A 16 0.43 -2.17 -2.85
C ALA A 16 1.22 -0.89 -2.57
N VAL A 17 2.11 -0.90 -1.56
CA VAL A 17 2.91 0.28 -1.18
C VAL A 17 3.78 0.84 -2.33
N PRO A 18 4.66 0.05 -2.99
CA PRO A 18 5.48 0.57 -4.08
C PRO A 18 4.65 0.99 -5.31
N LEU A 19 3.57 0.26 -5.61
CA LEU A 19 2.67 0.59 -6.73
C LEU A 19 1.94 1.92 -6.50
N LEU A 20 1.40 2.15 -5.30
CA LEU A 20 0.70 3.39 -4.95
C LEU A 20 1.65 4.59 -4.84
N LEU A 21 2.88 4.39 -4.36
CA LEU A 21 3.92 5.42 -4.40
C LEU A 21 4.28 5.82 -5.83
N PHE A 22 4.43 4.83 -6.72
CA PHE A 22 4.70 5.08 -8.14
C PHE A 22 3.54 5.83 -8.80
N PHE A 23 2.30 5.41 -8.59
CA PHE A 23 1.13 6.13 -9.10
C PHE A 23 0.99 7.54 -8.52
N GLY A 24 1.28 7.72 -7.24
CA GLY A 24 1.32 9.05 -6.62
C GLY A 24 2.33 9.98 -7.29
N LEU A 25 3.54 9.49 -7.58
CA LEU A 25 4.57 10.25 -8.30
C LEU A 25 4.15 10.56 -9.75
N LEU A 26 3.50 9.61 -10.44
CA LEU A 26 3.00 9.81 -11.80
C LEU A 26 1.87 10.85 -11.87
N CYS A 27 0.98 10.87 -10.87
CA CYS A 27 -0.08 11.86 -10.73
C CYS A 27 0.47 13.26 -10.42
N LEU A 28 1.54 13.37 -9.60
CA LEU A 28 2.20 14.64 -9.30
C LEU A 28 3.01 15.19 -10.47
N ASN A 29 3.57 14.33 -11.33
CA ASN A 29 4.30 14.74 -12.54
C ASN A 29 3.38 14.95 -13.76
N GLU A 30 2.05 14.98 -13.56
CA GLU A 30 1.05 15.17 -14.60
C GLU A 30 1.19 14.22 -15.80
N SER A 31 1.75 13.03 -15.59
CA SER A 31 2.06 12.09 -16.67
C SER A 31 0.80 11.73 -17.50
N PRO A 32 0.93 11.59 -18.84
CA PRO A 32 -0.19 11.22 -19.71
C PRO A 32 -0.60 9.74 -19.59
N MET A 33 0.12 8.95 -18.78
CA MET A 33 -0.20 7.54 -18.47
C MET A 33 -1.49 7.38 -17.66
N ILE A 34 -1.97 8.44 -17.01
CA ILE A 34 -3.20 8.45 -16.22
C ILE A 34 -4.21 9.41 -16.87
N GLU A 35 -5.23 8.82 -17.50
CA GLU A 35 -6.34 9.50 -18.16
C GLU A 35 -7.31 10.06 -17.10
N ILE A 36 -6.90 11.13 -16.42
CA ILE A 36 -7.70 11.88 -15.45
C ILE A 36 -7.62 13.36 -15.84
N PRO A 37 -8.73 14.12 -15.76
CA PRO A 37 -8.71 15.56 -16.03
C PRO A 37 -7.60 16.25 -15.22
N VAL A 38 -6.80 17.08 -15.89
CA VAL A 38 -5.58 17.73 -15.35
C VAL A 38 -5.79 18.43 -14.01
N HIS A 39 -6.96 19.02 -13.80
CA HIS A 39 -7.29 19.72 -12.56
C HIS A 39 -7.48 18.80 -11.34
N MET A 40 -7.71 17.49 -11.55
CA MET A 40 -7.93 16.50 -10.46
C MET A 40 -6.72 15.58 -10.24
N LYS A 41 -5.72 15.61 -11.12
CA LYS A 41 -4.47 14.85 -10.97
C LYS A 41 -3.76 15.05 -9.61
N PRO A 42 -3.63 16.27 -9.06
CA PRO A 42 -2.96 16.45 -7.77
C PRO A 42 -3.76 15.85 -6.60
N ASP A 43 -5.09 15.92 -6.61
CA ASP A 43 -5.92 15.30 -5.58
C ASP A 43 -5.93 13.77 -5.68
N ALA A 44 -5.91 13.23 -6.90
CA ALA A 44 -5.71 11.79 -7.12
C ALA A 44 -4.33 11.33 -6.60
N GLY A 45 -3.27 12.13 -6.83
CA GLY A 45 -1.94 11.87 -6.29
C GLY A 45 -1.91 11.81 -4.76
N LYS A 46 -2.55 12.78 -4.08
CA LYS A 46 -2.71 12.76 -2.61
C LYS A 46 -3.42 11.50 -2.13
N GLY A 47 -4.46 11.06 -2.86
CA GLY A 47 -5.17 9.81 -2.58
C GLY A 47 -4.24 8.58 -2.65
N CYS A 48 -3.39 8.50 -3.69
CA CYS A 48 -2.40 7.43 -3.82
C CYS A 48 -1.37 7.44 -2.68
N PHE A 49 -0.88 8.61 -2.26
CA PHE A 49 0.03 8.74 -1.11
C PHE A 49 -0.64 8.36 0.22
N ALA A 50 -1.88 8.80 0.45
CA ALA A 50 -2.64 8.43 1.64
C ALA A 50 -2.91 6.92 1.70
N ALA A 51 -3.28 6.31 0.57
CA ALA A 51 -3.45 4.87 0.48
C ALA A 51 -2.13 4.12 0.71
N ALA A 52 -1.01 4.58 0.13
CA ALA A 52 0.30 3.99 0.36
C ALA A 52 0.67 4.01 1.85
N PHE A 53 0.39 5.10 2.56
CA PHE A 53 0.62 5.21 4.00
C PHE A 53 -0.22 4.23 4.81
N LEU A 54 -1.52 4.09 4.49
CA LEU A 54 -2.41 3.13 5.13
C LEU A 54 -1.95 1.69 4.90
N TYR A 55 -1.57 1.34 3.67
CA TYR A 55 -1.05 0.00 3.34
C TYR A 55 0.29 -0.29 4.03
N ALA A 56 1.17 0.71 4.17
CA ALA A 56 2.39 0.58 4.95
C ALA A 56 2.10 0.33 6.44
N GLY A 57 1.12 1.04 7.01
CA GLY A 57 0.66 0.83 8.37
C GLY A 57 0.08 -0.57 8.60
N THR A 58 -0.77 -1.06 7.68
CA THR A 58 -1.30 -2.42 7.76
C THR A 58 -0.23 -3.48 7.56
N PHE A 59 0.77 -3.22 6.73
CA PHE A 59 1.94 -4.10 6.59
C PHE A 59 2.68 -4.22 7.92
N LEU A 60 3.02 -3.11 8.57
CA LEU A 60 3.71 -3.13 9.86
C LEU A 60 2.87 -3.83 10.95
N TYR A 61 1.58 -3.54 11.03
CA TYR A 61 0.70 -4.17 12.02
C TYR A 61 0.59 -5.69 11.81
N ALA A 62 0.35 -6.12 10.57
CA ALA A 62 0.28 -7.54 10.24
C ALA A 62 1.64 -8.23 10.42
N TYR A 63 2.74 -7.55 10.09
CA TYR A 63 4.10 -8.05 10.26
C TYR A 63 4.48 -8.22 11.74
N SER A 64 4.12 -7.29 12.62
CA SER A 64 4.32 -7.45 14.07
C SER A 64 3.50 -8.61 14.66
N LYS A 65 2.26 -8.79 14.21
CA LYS A 65 1.43 -9.94 14.62
C LYS A 65 1.95 -11.26 14.06
N MET A 66 2.55 -11.26 12.88
CA MET A 66 3.22 -12.43 12.31
C MET A 66 4.52 -12.76 12.99
N GLN A 67 5.39 -11.79 13.26
CA GLN A 67 6.64 -12.04 13.97
C GLN A 67 6.36 -12.57 15.38
N ALA A 68 5.37 -12.03 16.08
CA ALA A 68 4.93 -12.58 17.37
C ALA A 68 4.38 -14.02 17.26
N ALA A 69 3.76 -14.38 16.13
CA ALA A 69 3.32 -15.76 15.86
C ALA A 69 4.46 -16.68 15.39
N ALA A 70 5.47 -16.17 14.69
CA ALA A 70 6.65 -16.88 14.24
C ALA A 70 7.63 -17.15 15.39
N GLU A 71 7.74 -16.24 16.36
CA GLU A 71 8.49 -16.44 17.60
C GLU A 71 7.83 -17.49 18.51
N LYS A 72 6.49 -17.60 18.47
CA LYS A 72 5.74 -18.70 19.13
C LYS A 72 5.76 -20.03 18.37
N ALA A 73 6.39 -20.10 17.21
CA ALA A 73 6.57 -21.33 16.43
C ALA A 73 7.99 -21.91 16.54
N LYS A 74 8.84 -21.32 17.40
CA LYS A 74 10.19 -21.83 17.74
C LYS A 74 10.18 -22.50 19.10
#